data_AF-A0A2H0V350-F1
#
_entry.id   AF-A0A2H0V350-F1
#
_cell.length_a   1.000
_cell.length_b   1.000
_cell.length_c   1.000
_cell.angle_alpha   90.00
_cell.angle_beta   90.00
_cell.angle_gamma   90.00
#
_symmetry.space_group_name_H-M   'P 1'
#
loop_
_entity.id
_entity.type
_entity.pdbx_description
1 polymer ?
#
loop_
_entity_poly.entity_id
_entity_poly.type
_entity_poly.pdbx_seq_one_letter_code
_entity_poly.pdbx_strand_id
1 'polypeptide(L)'
;MASLTKTNSQPSHPKIIIAVIFGMIVILLLAVSFMALVLTKIPAPKGGNGSTLLKFHGQSDIIITPITNRDHRRGSLSAPITIVEFVDLECPASKEFHPVMK
;
A
#
# COMPACT_ATOMS: atom_id res chain seq x y z
N MET A 1 23.60 59.33 -7.82
CA MET A 1 22.46 60.21 -7.47
C MET A 1 21.46 59.35 -6.71
N ALA A 2 21.35 59.59 -5.40
CA ALA A 2 20.57 58.77 -4.48
C ALA A 2 19.07 59.07 -4.60
N SER A 3 18.23 58.04 -4.78
CA SER A 3 16.78 58.17 -4.68
C SER A 3 16.29 57.50 -3.40
N LEU A 4 15.74 58.33 -2.53
CA LEU A 4 15.28 58.03 -1.17
C LEU A 4 14.05 57.12 -1.22
N THR A 5 14.18 55.88 -0.75
CA THR A 5 13.04 55.03 -0.39
C THR A 5 12.41 55.57 0.90
N LYS A 6 11.35 56.36 0.72
CA LYS A 6 10.47 56.83 1.79
C LYS A 6 9.70 55.63 2.34
N THR A 7 10.21 54.99 3.39
CA THR A 7 9.40 54.07 4.20
C THR A 7 8.36 54.90 4.94
N ASN A 8 7.11 54.79 4.49
CA ASN A 8 5.97 55.40 5.13
C ASN A 8 5.74 54.69 6.48
N SER A 9 6.36 55.21 7.52
CA SER A 9 6.05 54.89 8.91
C SER A 9 4.69 55.49 9.24
N GLN A 10 3.63 54.76 8.90
CA GLN A 10 2.28 55.07 9.38
C GLN A 10 2.28 55.07 10.92
N PRO A 11 1.69 56.10 11.56
CA PRO A 11 1.65 56.19 13.01
C PRO A 11 0.80 55.06 13.55
N SER A 12 1.45 54.16 14.27
CA SER A 12 0.80 53.00 14.88
C SER A 12 -0.03 53.46 16.07
N HIS A 13 -1.25 53.93 15.80
CA HIS A 13 -2.22 54.19 16.85
C HIS A 13 -2.38 52.90 17.68
N PRO A 14 -2.24 52.95 19.01
CA PRO A 14 -2.19 51.76 19.86
C PRO A 14 -3.45 50.90 19.69
N LYS A 15 -4.57 51.53 19.33
CA LYS A 15 -5.85 50.87 19.01
C LYS A 15 -5.78 49.97 17.77
N ILE A 16 -5.02 50.35 16.75
CA ILE A 16 -4.86 49.58 15.51
C ILE A 16 -3.94 48.38 15.76
N ILE A 17 -2.84 48.55 16.50
CA ILE A 17 -1.97 47.43 16.88
C ILE A 17 -2.75 46.41 17.72
N ILE A 18 -3.51 46.87 18.71
CA ILE A 18 -4.33 45.99 19.57
C ILE A 18 -5.39 45.25 18.74
N ALA A 19 -6.05 45.92 17.79
CA ALA A 19 -7.03 45.28 16.91
C ALA A 19 -6.42 44.22 15.99
N VAL A 20 -5.22 44.47 15.44
CA VAL A 20 -4.50 43.50 14.59
C VAL A 20 -4.03 42.30 15.41
N ILE A 21 -3.47 42.52 16.61
CA ILE A 21 -3.04 41.44 17.50
C ILE A 21 -4.24 40.59 17.94
N PHE A 22 -5.35 41.22 18.33
CA PHE A 22 -6.56 40.51 18.71
C PHE A 22 -7.14 39.70 17.54
N GLY A 23 -7.17 40.29 16.33
CA GLY A 23 -7.59 39.58 15.13
C GLY A 23 -6.72 38.36 14.81
N MET A 24 -5.39 38.48 14.91
CA MET A 24 -4.47 37.36 14.69
C MET A 24 -4.63 36.26 15.74
N ILE A 25 -4.84 36.62 17.01
CA ILE A 25 -5.10 35.65 18.09
C ILE A 25 -6.40 34.88 17.82
N VAL A 26 -7.47 35.57 17.44
CA VAL A 26 -8.77 34.93 17.15
C VAL A 26 -8.65 33.99 15.94
N ILE A 27 -7.98 34.41 14.87
CA ILE A 27 -7.75 33.58 13.69
C ILE A 27 -6.91 32.34 14.03
N LEU A 28 -5.87 32.49 14.86
CA LEU A 28 -5.02 31.38 15.27
C LEU A 28 -5.78 30.38 16.15
N LEU A 29 -6.62 30.85 17.08
CA LEU A 29 -7.48 30.00 17.89
C LEU A 29 -8.50 29.23 17.05
N LEU A 30 -9.11 29.88 16.06
CA LEU A 30 -10.04 29.23 15.12
C LEU A 30 -9.34 28.18 14.26
N ALA A 31 -8.14 28.47 13.76
CA ALA A 31 -7.35 27.54 12.96
C ALA A 31 -6.93 26.29 13.77
N VAL A 32 -6.48 26.47 15.02
CA VAL A 32 -6.11 25.34 15.91
C VAL A 32 -7.34 24.49 16.25
N SER A 33 -8.49 25.11 16.53
CA SER A 33 -9.74 24.40 16.80
C SER A 33 -10.21 23.58 15.59
N PHE A 34 -10.18 24.18 14.39
CA PHE A 34 -10.52 23.48 13.14
C PHE A 34 -9.57 22.33 12.84
N MET A 35 -8.25 22.55 13.00
CA MET A 35 -7.23 21.52 12.75
C MET A 35 -7.36 20.34 13.72
N ALA A 36 -7.66 20.59 14.99
CA ALA A 36 -7.94 19.54 15.97
C ALA A 36 -9.18 18.71 15.59
N LEU A 37 -10.24 19.36 15.11
CA LEU A 37 -11.45 18.66 14.65
C LEU A 37 -11.16 17.74 13.45
N VAL A 38 -10.37 18.20 12.49
CA VAL A 38 -9.96 17.41 11.33
C VAL A 38 -9.13 16.18 11.75
N LEU A 39 -8.18 16.35 12.66
CA LEU A 39 -7.32 15.25 13.14
C LEU A 39 -8.11 14.18 13.91
N THR A 40 -9.14 14.55 14.67
CA THR A 40 -9.96 13.57 15.42
C THR A 40 -10.90 12.74 14.54
N LYS A 41 -11.16 13.14 13.30
CA LYS A 41 -12.06 12.43 12.37
C LYS A 41 -11.34 11.57 11.34
N ILE A 42 -10.02 11.64 11.26
CA ILE A 42 -9.22 10.76 10.41
C ILE A 42 -8.90 9.50 11.23
N PRO A 43 -9.54 8.34 10.95
CA PRO A 43 -9.21 7.11 11.65
C PRO A 43 -7.75 6.75 11.37
N ALA A 44 -6.99 6.43 12.42
CA ALA A 44 -5.62 5.99 12.27
C ALA A 44 -5.58 4.80 11.28
N PRO A 45 -4.68 4.82 10.27
CA PRO A 45 -4.49 3.65 9.43
C PRO A 45 -4.07 2.51 10.35
N LYS A 46 -4.94 1.49 10.47
CA LYS A 46 -4.58 0.26 11.17
C LYS A 46 -3.39 -0.32 10.42
N GLY A 47 -2.21 -0.24 11.04
CA GLY A 47 -1.01 -0.90 10.54
C GLY A 47 -1.32 -2.38 10.41
N GLY A 48 -1.56 -2.81 9.18
CA GLY A 48 -1.66 -4.23 8.85
C GLY A 48 -0.28 -4.83 9.07
N ASN A 49 -0.22 -5.90 9.85
CA ASN A 49 0.99 -6.72 9.96
C ASN A 49 1.43 -7.07 8.54
N GLY A 50 2.68 -6.76 8.22
CA GLY A 50 3.33 -7.04 6.94
C GLY A 50 3.51 -8.54 6.68
N SER A 51 2.40 -9.26 6.59
CA SER A 51 2.30 -10.61 6.08
C SER A 51 1.19 -10.65 5.03
N THR A 52 1.35 -9.84 3.97
CA THR A 52 1.01 -10.35 2.62
C THR A 52 2.13 -11.29 2.19
N LEU A 53 2.42 -12.29 3.03
CA LEU A 53 2.88 -13.56 2.50
C LEU A 53 1.66 -14.11 1.79
N LEU A 54 1.83 -14.49 0.53
CA LEU A 54 0.87 -15.24 -0.26
C LEU A 54 0.07 -16.12 0.69
N LYS A 55 -1.22 -15.82 0.82
CA LYS A 55 -2.17 -16.71 1.48
C LYS A 55 -2.11 -17.99 0.66
N PHE A 56 -1.26 -18.93 1.05
CA PHE A 56 -1.39 -20.30 0.62
C PHE A 56 -2.84 -20.62 0.93
N HIS A 57 -3.61 -20.86 -0.12
CA HIS A 57 -4.95 -21.40 -0.02
C HIS A 57 -4.77 -22.80 0.54
N GLY A 58 -4.52 -22.87 1.85
CA GLY A 58 -4.48 -24.09 2.61
C GLY A 58 -5.87 -24.66 2.50
N GLN A 59 -5.98 -25.69 1.65
CA GLN A 59 -7.13 -26.58 1.59
C GLN A 59 -8.38 -25.97 0.94
N SER A 60 -8.24 -25.44 -0.27
CA SER A 60 -9.30 -25.69 -1.26
C SER A 60 -9.17 -27.14 -1.70
N ASP A 61 -10.27 -27.89 -1.73
CA ASP A 61 -10.30 -29.22 -2.32
C ASP A 61 -9.91 -29.08 -3.81
N ILE A 62 -8.66 -29.43 -4.14
CA ILE A 62 -8.16 -29.29 -5.51
C ILE A 62 -8.77 -30.47 -6.28
N ILE A 63 -9.84 -30.20 -7.02
CA ILE A 63 -10.47 -31.19 -7.89
C ILE A 63 -9.59 -31.37 -9.12
N ILE A 64 -8.84 -32.46 -9.16
CA ILE A 64 -8.02 -32.88 -10.30
C ILE A 64 -8.76 -34.02 -11.01
N THR A 65 -8.80 -33.99 -12.35
CA THR A 65 -9.34 -35.08 -13.16
C THR A 65 -8.60 -36.39 -12.87
N PRO A 66 -9.28 -37.55 -12.81
CA PRO A 66 -8.61 -38.83 -12.61
C PRO A 66 -7.55 -39.08 -13.68
N ILE A 67 -6.38 -39.55 -13.25
CA ILE A 67 -5.31 -39.93 -14.17
C ILE A 67 -5.71 -41.21 -14.91
N THR A 68 -5.68 -41.16 -16.23
CA THR A 68 -6.11 -42.25 -17.12
C THR A 68 -4.92 -42.89 -17.83
N ASN A 69 -5.19 -43.93 -18.63
CA ASN A 69 -4.18 -44.55 -19.49
C ASN A 69 -3.77 -43.69 -20.69
N ARG A 70 -4.48 -42.58 -20.95
CA ARG A 70 -4.13 -41.64 -22.01
C ARG A 70 -3.04 -40.65 -21.59
N ASP A 71 -2.85 -40.48 -20.30
CA ASP A 71 -1.88 -39.55 -19.74
C ASP A 71 -0.48 -40.16 -19.79
N HIS A 72 0.53 -39.32 -20.02
CA HIS A 72 1.91 -39.77 -19.96
C HIS A 72 2.28 -40.03 -18.49
N ARG A 73 2.57 -41.29 -18.16
CA ARG A 73 2.89 -41.72 -16.80
C ARG A 73 4.22 -42.44 -16.77
N ARG A 74 4.94 -42.25 -15.68
CA ARG A 74 6.20 -42.93 -15.40
C ARG A 74 6.33 -43.22 -13.90
N GLY A 75 6.94 -44.36 -13.56
CA GLY A 75 7.05 -44.83 -12.18
C GLY A 75 5.98 -45.85 -11.80
N SER A 76 5.91 -46.17 -10.51
CA SER A 76 4.94 -47.16 -9.99
C SER A 76 3.56 -46.54 -9.77
N LEU A 77 2.51 -47.25 -10.16
CA LEU A 77 1.12 -46.89 -9.82
C LEU A 77 0.79 -47.02 -8.34
N SER A 78 1.58 -47.81 -7.60
CA SER A 78 1.43 -48.01 -6.16
C SER A 78 2.33 -47.07 -5.35
N ALA A 79 2.93 -46.05 -5.97
CA ALA A 79 3.77 -45.10 -5.26
C ALA A 79 2.94 -44.34 -4.21
N PRO A 80 3.48 -44.09 -3.01
CA PRO A 80 2.75 -43.40 -1.94
C PRO A 80 2.47 -41.92 -2.28
N ILE A 81 3.20 -41.36 -3.24
CA ILE A 81 3.06 -39.97 -3.69
C ILE A 81 2.97 -40.01 -5.21
N THR A 82 2.01 -39.25 -5.75
CA THR A 82 1.86 -39.01 -7.19
C THR A 82 2.04 -37.52 -7.45
N ILE A 83 2.89 -37.17 -8.41
CA ILE A 83 3.09 -35.78 -8.85
C ILE A 83 2.50 -35.63 -10.24
N VAL A 84 1.65 -34.62 -10.42
CA VAL A 84 1.05 -34.28 -11.72
C VAL A 84 1.74 -33.03 -12.25
N GLU A 85 2.46 -33.17 -13.36
CA GLU A 85 3.15 -32.06 -14.04
C GLU A 85 2.28 -31.54 -15.19
N PHE A 86 1.85 -30.28 -15.11
CA PHE A 86 1.24 -29.58 -16.23
C PHE A 86 2.33 -28.84 -17.00
N VAL A 87 2.66 -29.33 -18.19
CA VAL A 87 3.69 -28.76 -19.05
C VAL A 87 3.07 -28.12 -20.28
N ASP A 88 3.63 -26.98 -20.67
CA ASP A 88 3.40 -26.38 -21.98
C ASP A 88 4.67 -26.60 -22.81
N LEU A 89 4.51 -27.18 -24.01
CA LEU A 89 5.63 -27.52 -24.89
C LEU A 89 6.33 -26.28 -25.46
N GLU A 90 5.66 -25.13 -25.44
CA GLU A 90 6.20 -23.85 -25.94
C GLU A 90 6.79 -22.98 -24.82
N CYS A 91 6.60 -23.35 -23.55
CA CYS A 91 7.07 -22.55 -22.41
C CYS A 91 8.57 -22.82 -22.12
N PRO A 92 9.45 -21.81 -22.15
CA PRO A 92 10.87 -21.99 -21.84
C PRO A 92 11.13 -22.48 -20.42
N ALA A 93 10.34 -22.03 -19.44
CA ALA A 93 10.48 -22.45 -18.04
C ALA A 93 10.15 -23.94 -17.87
N SER A 94 9.13 -24.46 -18.57
CA SER A 94 8.80 -25.89 -18.56
C SER A 94 9.94 -26.74 -19.13
N LYS A 95 10.64 -26.25 -20.16
CA LYS A 95 11.82 -26.93 -20.73
C LYS A 95 12.97 -27.05 -19.72
N GLU A 96 13.21 -26.00 -18.94
CA GLU A 96 14.27 -26.00 -17.91
C GLU A 96 13.91 -26.85 -16.70
N PHE A 97 12.63 -26.91 -16.33
CA PHE A 97 12.15 -27.63 -15.15
C PHE A 97 11.94 -29.13 -15.39
N HIS A 98 11.48 -29.54 -16.58
CA HIS A 98 11.14 -30.94 -16.87
C HIS A 98 12.27 -31.95 -16.57
N PRO A 99 13.57 -31.66 -16.78
CA PRO A 99 14.68 -32.54 -16.38
C PRO A 99 14.78 -32.79 -14.87
N VAL A 100 14.33 -31.87 -14.02
CA VAL A 100 14.32 -32.03 -12.55
C VAL A 100 13.28 -33.07 -12.12
N MET A 101 12.19 -33.17 -12.89
CA MET A 101 11.10 -34.11 -12.66
C MET A 101 11.34 -35.48 -13.30
N LYS A 102 12.52 -35.71 -13.91
CA LYS A 102 12.86 -36.96 -14.62
C LYS A 102 13.20 -38.14 -13.71
#